data_AF-A0A1F5EQ14-F1
#
_entry.id   AF-A0A1F5EQ14-F1
#
_cell.length_a   1.000
_cell.length_b   1.000
_cell.length_c   1.000
_cell.angle_alpha   90.00
_cell.angle_beta   90.00
_cell.angle_gamma   90.00
#
_symmetry.space_group_name_H-M   'P 1'
#
loop_
_entity.id
_entity.type
_entity.pdbx_description
1 polymer ?
#
loop_
_entity_poly.entity_id
_entity_poly.type
_entity_poly.pdbx_seq_one_letter_code
_entity_poly.pdbx_strand_id
1 'polypeptide(L)'
;MSNIEKRFAYHFLYEQAHGKARIQQINEIQTAVYLPGSKVTLPIDYRNKNTLVVFDGFVLFGGLPKNTDIVHRSRLNDLSVNIKSVRGAKSFLEEEMPDVYCENDGRTGKTEVFAKHWRYFLLLPTCRAIVFRYRPRSLSPQGVVIEVDKGRVRFLTTTY
;
A
#
# COMPACT_ATOMS: atom_id res chain seq x y z
N MET A 1 8.77 -35.56 7.65
CA MET A 1 7.83 -34.67 6.92
C MET A 1 7.82 -33.34 7.66
N SER A 2 8.40 -32.29 7.07
CA SER A 2 8.47 -30.98 7.74
C SER A 2 7.07 -30.36 7.80
N ASN A 3 6.72 -29.83 8.97
CA ASN A 3 5.56 -28.96 9.12
C ASN A 3 5.82 -27.72 8.25
N ILE A 4 5.23 -27.67 7.05
CA ILE A 4 5.29 -26.47 6.22
C ILE A 4 4.39 -25.44 6.93
N GLU A 5 5.00 -24.56 7.72
CA GLU A 5 4.34 -23.38 8.26
C GLU A 5 3.66 -22.64 7.11
N LYS A 6 2.32 -22.60 7.13
CA LYS A 6 1.55 -21.85 6.15
C LYS A 6 1.82 -20.35 6.37
N ARG A 7 2.70 -19.78 5.55
CA ARG A 7 2.95 -18.34 5.50
C ARG A 7 1.92 -17.65 4.62
N PHE A 8 1.49 -16.47 5.05
CA PHE A 8 0.52 -15.65 4.34
C PHE A 8 1.06 -14.22 4.21
N ALA A 9 0.71 -13.57 3.10
CA ALA A 9 0.89 -12.14 2.94
C ALA A 9 -0.36 -11.44 3.44
N TYR A 10 -0.23 -10.40 4.26
CA TYR A 10 -1.37 -9.64 4.74
C TYR A 10 -1.57 -8.44 3.83
N HIS A 11 -2.78 -8.26 3.30
CA HIS A 11 -3.02 -7.22 2.31
C HIS A 11 -4.09 -6.21 2.74
N PHE A 12 -3.85 -4.96 2.37
CA PHE A 12 -4.82 -3.87 2.44
C PHE A 12 -4.84 -3.11 1.11
N LEU A 13 -5.69 -3.58 0.21
CA LEU A 13 -5.71 -3.14 -1.19
C LEU A 13 -6.86 -2.15 -1.42
N TYR A 14 -6.71 -1.30 -2.43
CA TYR A 14 -7.70 -0.28 -2.77
C TYR A 14 -9.02 -0.94 -3.21
N GLU A 15 -10.14 -0.47 -2.66
CA GLU A 15 -11.50 -1.00 -2.91
C GLU A 15 -11.68 -2.52 -2.71
N GLN A 16 -10.79 -3.16 -1.96
CA GLN A 16 -10.90 -4.58 -1.60
C GLN A 16 -10.94 -4.76 -0.09
N ALA A 17 -11.56 -5.84 0.36
CA ALA A 17 -11.48 -6.25 1.75
C ALA A 17 -10.01 -6.53 2.14
N HIS A 18 -9.60 -6.08 3.32
CA HIS A 18 -8.31 -6.49 3.86
C HIS A 18 -8.33 -7.99 4.14
N GLY A 19 -7.19 -8.66 4.01
CA GLY A 19 -7.19 -10.11 4.09
C GLY A 19 -5.80 -10.73 4.06
N LYS A 20 -5.80 -12.03 3.75
CA LYS A 20 -4.61 -12.85 3.63
C LYS A 20 -4.52 -13.40 2.22
N ALA A 21 -3.35 -13.26 1.62
CA ALA A 21 -2.98 -13.85 0.34
C ALA A 21 -2.07 -15.05 0.57
N ARG A 22 -2.23 -16.08 -0.26
CA ARG A 22 -1.38 -17.27 -0.21
C ARG A 22 0.03 -16.91 -0.65
N ILE A 23 1.01 -17.39 0.09
CA ILE A 23 2.42 -17.36 -0.29
C ILE A 23 2.84 -18.76 -0.73
N GLN A 24 3.60 -18.85 -1.82
CA GLN A 24 4.21 -20.08 -2.29
C GLN A 24 5.70 -19.86 -2.53
N GLN A 25 6.53 -20.69 -1.93
CA GLN A 25 7.95 -20.72 -2.22
C GLN A 25 8.16 -21.18 -3.68
N ILE A 26 8.94 -20.42 -4.45
CA ILE A 26 9.38 -20.84 -5.79
C ILE A 26 10.75 -21.52 -5.68
N ASN A 27 11.69 -20.86 -5.00
CA ASN A 27 13.03 -21.39 -4.70
C ASN A 27 13.53 -20.75 -3.38
N GLU A 28 14.84 -20.81 -3.11
CA GLU A 28 15.40 -20.28 -1.87
C GLU A 28 15.38 -18.75 -1.76
N ILE A 29 15.31 -18.03 -2.88
CA ILE A 29 15.43 -16.57 -2.94
C ILE A 29 14.20 -15.90 -3.55
N GLN A 30 13.19 -16.68 -3.95
CA GLN A 30 11.99 -16.19 -4.61
C GLN A 30 10.72 -16.80 -4.05
N THR A 31 9.72 -15.94 -3.94
CA THR A 31 8.43 -16.26 -3.36
C THR A 31 7.31 -15.68 -4.22
N ALA A 32 6.32 -16.50 -4.58
CA ALA A 32 5.10 -16.05 -5.25
C ALA A 32 4.02 -15.66 -4.24
N VAL A 33 3.38 -14.52 -4.48
CA VAL A 33 2.25 -14.01 -3.71
C VAL A 33 1.02 -13.98 -4.63
N TYR A 34 -0.06 -14.62 -4.18
CA TYR A 34 -1.32 -14.70 -4.90
C TYR A 34 -2.31 -13.70 -4.30
N LEU A 35 -2.31 -12.48 -4.83
CA LEU A 35 -3.25 -11.41 -4.45
C LEU A 35 -4.58 -11.59 -5.20
N PRO A 36 -5.67 -10.96 -4.74
CA PRO A 36 -6.91 -10.93 -5.52
C PRO A 36 -6.66 -10.29 -6.90
N GLY A 37 -6.88 -11.08 -7.95
CA GLY A 37 -6.73 -10.65 -9.35
C GLY A 37 -5.27 -10.58 -9.87
N SER A 38 -4.26 -10.92 -9.07
CA SER A 38 -2.87 -10.91 -9.56
C SER A 38 -1.92 -11.88 -8.85
N LYS A 39 -0.84 -12.25 -9.55
CA LYS A 39 0.28 -13.03 -9.02
C LYS A 39 1.56 -12.21 -9.18
N VAL A 40 2.33 -12.09 -8.10
CA VAL A 40 3.60 -11.35 -8.10
C VAL A 40 4.69 -12.24 -7.54
N THR A 41 5.83 -12.30 -8.23
CA THR A 41 7.05 -12.98 -7.74
C THR A 41 7.97 -11.95 -7.12
N LEU A 42 8.38 -12.19 -5.88
CA LEU A 42 9.20 -11.27 -5.08
C LEU A 42 10.55 -11.93 -4.75
N PRO A 43 11.65 -11.14 -4.70
CA PRO A 43 12.97 -11.62 -4.31
C PRO A 43 13.07 -11.73 -2.78
N ILE A 44 12.31 -12.65 -2.19
CA ILE A 44 12.26 -12.88 -0.74
C ILE A 44 12.87 -14.23 -0.43
N ASP A 45 13.92 -14.22 0.40
CA ASP A 45 14.49 -15.43 1.00
C ASP A 45 13.47 -16.12 1.90
N TYR A 46 13.21 -17.41 1.66
CA TYR A 46 12.23 -18.18 2.43
C TYR A 46 12.56 -18.29 3.93
N ARG A 47 13.82 -18.10 4.32
CA ARG A 47 14.28 -18.11 5.71
C ARG A 47 13.91 -16.82 6.44
N ASN A 48 13.67 -15.72 5.71
CA ASN A 48 13.27 -14.45 6.30
C ASN A 48 11.97 -14.64 7.11
N LYS A 49 11.99 -14.31 8.40
CA LYS A 49 10.84 -14.52 9.33
C LYS A 49 9.93 -13.30 9.44
N ASN A 50 10.24 -12.21 8.75
CA ASN A 50 9.41 -11.01 8.74
C ASN A 50 8.08 -11.28 8.04
N THR A 51 7.07 -10.52 8.46
CA THR A 51 5.71 -10.61 7.92
C THR A 51 5.64 -9.82 6.64
N LEU A 52 5.21 -10.47 5.55
CA LEU A 52 4.97 -9.79 4.28
C LEU A 52 3.63 -9.06 4.35
N VAL A 53 3.68 -7.74 4.23
CA VAL A 53 2.51 -6.86 4.15
C VAL A 53 2.46 -6.20 2.77
N VAL A 54 1.27 -6.21 2.16
CA VAL A 54 1.01 -5.60 0.86
C VAL A 54 -0.05 -4.52 1.05
N PHE A 55 0.19 -3.31 0.57
CA PHE A 55 -0.83 -2.28 0.63
C PHE A 55 -0.78 -1.33 -0.56
N ASP A 56 -1.94 -0.75 -0.85
CA ASP A 56 -2.12 0.24 -1.90
C ASP A 56 -2.14 1.63 -1.26
N GLY A 57 -1.23 2.51 -1.69
CA GLY A 57 -1.03 3.82 -1.09
C GLY A 57 0.41 4.31 -1.20
N PHE A 58 0.90 4.97 -0.16
CA PHE A 58 2.26 5.51 -0.09
C PHE A 58 2.79 5.52 1.35
N VAL A 59 4.09 5.76 1.47
CA VAL A 59 4.83 5.85 2.73
C VAL A 59 5.43 7.25 2.83
N LEU A 60 5.17 7.96 3.93
CA LEU A 60 5.86 9.21 4.23
C LEU A 60 7.17 8.95 4.97
N PHE A 61 8.08 9.92 4.93
CA PHE A 61 9.33 9.86 5.67
C PHE A 61 9.08 9.60 7.16
N GLY A 62 9.81 8.66 7.75
CA GLY A 62 9.63 8.24 9.15
C GLY A 62 8.40 7.34 9.41
N GLY A 63 7.59 7.01 8.41
CA GLY A 63 6.42 6.15 8.57
C GLY A 63 6.75 4.67 8.81
N LEU A 64 7.92 4.20 8.35
CA LEU A 64 8.37 2.82 8.56
C LEU A 64 9.38 2.73 9.72
N PRO A 65 9.27 1.71 10.58
CA PRO A 65 10.26 1.47 11.62
C PRO A 65 11.59 1.00 11.02
N LYS A 66 12.67 1.14 11.80
CA LYS A 66 13.99 0.58 11.46
C LYS A 66 13.87 -0.93 11.19
N ASN A 67 14.71 -1.44 10.28
CA ASN A 67 14.72 -2.86 9.85
C ASN A 67 13.45 -3.30 9.08
N THR A 68 12.80 -2.36 8.39
CA THR A 68 11.76 -2.65 7.39
C THR A 68 12.37 -2.64 6.00
N ASP A 69 11.99 -3.61 5.17
CA ASP A 69 12.41 -3.65 3.76
C ASP A 69 11.22 -3.45 2.82
N ILE A 70 11.34 -2.50 1.89
CA ILE A 70 10.45 -2.38 0.73
C ILE A 70 11.00 -3.30 -0.36
N VAL A 71 10.51 -4.54 -0.43
CA VAL A 71 11.06 -5.54 -1.36
C VAL A 71 10.62 -5.33 -2.79
N HIS A 72 9.48 -4.68 -3.00
CA HIS A 72 8.98 -4.35 -4.33
C HIS A 72 7.94 -3.22 -4.25
N ARG A 73 7.82 -2.48 -5.35
CA ARG A 73 6.76 -1.51 -5.56
C ARG A 73 6.28 -1.61 -7.01
N SER A 74 4.97 -1.73 -7.21
CA SER A 74 4.36 -1.77 -8.54
C SER A 74 3.41 -0.59 -8.75
N ARG A 75 3.49 0.01 -9.93
CA ARG A 75 2.61 1.08 -10.36
C ARG A 75 1.21 0.54 -10.65
N LEU A 76 0.18 1.19 -10.12
CA LEU A 76 -1.22 0.91 -10.46
C LEU A 76 -1.78 2.06 -11.33
N ASN A 77 -3.01 1.89 -11.81
CA ASN A 77 -3.74 2.96 -12.48
C ASN A 77 -3.94 4.12 -11.52
N ASP A 78 -3.83 5.33 -12.07
CA ASP A 78 -4.02 6.55 -11.30
C ASP A 78 -5.44 6.70 -10.79
N LEU A 79 -5.52 7.25 -9.58
CA LEU A 79 -6.81 7.60 -8.98
C LEU A 79 -7.14 9.01 -9.44
N SER A 80 -8.37 9.23 -9.88
CA SER A 80 -8.83 10.54 -10.31
C SER A 80 -10.12 10.96 -9.59
N VAL A 81 -10.21 12.25 -9.29
CA VAL A 81 -11.44 12.88 -8.78
C VAL A 81 -11.60 14.26 -9.39
N ASN A 82 -12.83 14.76 -9.42
CA ASN A 82 -13.06 16.16 -9.77
C ASN A 82 -12.43 17.09 -8.72
N ILE A 83 -11.84 18.21 -9.15
CA ILE A 83 -11.21 19.18 -8.23
C ILE A 83 -12.16 19.68 -7.13
N LYS A 84 -13.47 19.75 -7.40
CA LYS A 84 -14.50 20.15 -6.42
C LYS A 84 -14.62 19.17 -5.24
N SER A 85 -14.18 17.92 -5.42
CA SER A 85 -14.19 16.89 -4.39
C SER A 85 -12.94 16.92 -3.48
N VAL A 86 -11.92 17.69 -3.86
CA VAL A 86 -10.69 17.86 -3.07
C VAL A 86 -10.88 19.01 -2.08
N ARG A 87 -11.00 18.66 -0.80
CA ARG A 87 -11.13 19.66 0.28
C ARG A 87 -9.82 20.43 0.42
N GLY A 88 -9.87 21.77 0.37
CA GLY A 88 -8.67 22.59 0.50
C GLY A 88 -7.76 22.59 -0.73
N ALA A 89 -8.31 22.45 -1.94
CA ALA A 89 -7.58 22.33 -3.22
C ALA A 89 -6.41 23.32 -3.43
N LYS A 90 -6.42 24.50 -2.78
CA LYS A 90 -5.28 25.43 -2.77
C LYS A 90 -4.09 24.95 -1.94
N SER A 91 -4.30 24.48 -0.70
CA SER A 91 -3.22 23.94 0.15
C SER A 91 -2.77 22.55 -0.30
N PHE A 92 -3.65 21.84 -1.00
CA PHE A 92 -3.43 20.47 -1.51
C PHE A 92 -2.33 20.35 -2.58
N LEU A 93 -2.06 21.45 -3.28
CA LEU A 93 -1.01 21.55 -4.31
C LEU A 93 0.28 22.19 -3.79
N GLU A 94 0.21 22.84 -2.62
CA GLU A 94 1.31 23.58 -2.01
C GLU A 94 2.03 22.76 -0.92
N GLU A 95 1.34 21.84 -0.24
CA GLU A 95 1.95 20.88 0.67
C GLU A 95 2.45 19.65 -0.10
N GLU A 96 3.62 19.14 0.26
CA GLU A 96 4.36 18.02 -0.34
C GLU A 96 3.60 16.68 -0.33
N MET A 97 2.41 16.61 -0.93
CA MET A 97 1.72 15.37 -1.21
C MET A 97 2.50 14.66 -2.31
N PRO A 98 3.11 13.50 -2.03
CA PRO A 98 3.86 12.80 -3.05
C PRO A 98 2.92 12.49 -4.20
N ASP A 99 3.33 12.90 -5.38
CA ASP A 99 2.79 12.42 -6.63
C ASP A 99 1.29 12.71 -6.91
N VAL A 100 0.80 13.91 -6.54
CA VAL A 100 -0.52 14.43 -6.96
C VAL A 100 -0.34 15.49 -8.04
N TYR A 101 -1.20 15.50 -9.07
CA TYR A 101 -1.17 16.49 -10.15
C TYR A 101 -2.58 16.81 -10.67
N CYS A 102 -2.73 17.94 -11.36
CA CYS A 102 -4.00 18.38 -11.95
C CYS A 102 -3.91 18.35 -13.48
N GLU A 103 -4.99 17.93 -14.12
CA GLU A 103 -5.18 18.13 -15.56
C GLU A 103 -6.47 18.92 -15.81
N ASN A 104 -6.42 19.81 -16.80
CA ASN A 104 -7.58 20.58 -17.23
C ASN A 104 -8.00 20.12 -18.62
N ASP A 105 -9.23 19.62 -18.73
CA ASP A 105 -9.83 19.32 -20.02
C ASP A 105 -10.26 20.63 -20.68
N GLY A 106 -9.45 21.09 -21.64
CA GLY A 106 -9.71 22.31 -22.41
C GLY A 106 -11.02 22.30 -23.22
N ARG A 107 -11.65 21.13 -23.45
CA ARG A 107 -12.94 21.02 -24.14
C ARG A 107 -14.13 21.17 -23.20
N THR A 108 -14.05 20.60 -22.00
CA THR A 108 -15.17 20.61 -21.04
C THR A 108 -15.02 21.66 -19.95
N GLY A 109 -13.85 22.30 -19.84
CA GLY A 109 -13.50 23.22 -18.76
C GLY A 109 -13.44 22.54 -17.39
N LYS A 110 -13.38 21.20 -17.35
CA LYS A 110 -13.33 20.43 -16.11
C LYS A 110 -11.89 20.21 -15.70
N THR A 111 -11.60 20.48 -14.43
CA THR A 111 -10.33 20.14 -13.81
C THR A 111 -10.46 18.85 -13.01
N GLU A 112 -9.62 17.88 -13.32
CA GLU A 112 -9.48 16.63 -12.58
C GLU A 112 -8.14 16.62 -11.84
N VAL A 113 -8.16 16.00 -10.66
CA VAL A 113 -6.99 15.80 -9.83
C VAL A 113 -6.66 14.32 -9.87
N PHE A 114 -5.41 14.02 -10.16
CA PHE A 114 -4.86 12.68 -10.26
C PHE A 114 -3.87 12.44 -9.12
N ALA A 115 -3.95 11.26 -8.52
CA ALA A 115 -2.98 10.81 -7.54
C ALA A 115 -2.32 9.53 -8.04
N LYS A 116 -1.00 9.53 -8.01
CA LYS A 116 -0.21 8.36 -8.36
C LYS A 116 -0.49 7.23 -7.37
N HIS A 117 -1.07 6.16 -7.89
CA HIS A 117 -1.36 4.96 -7.13
C HIS A 117 -0.22 3.93 -7.21
N TRP A 118 0.20 3.42 -6.05
CA TRP A 118 1.27 2.44 -5.95
C TRP A 118 0.88 1.31 -5.00
N ARG A 119 1.33 0.10 -5.32
CA ARG A 119 1.26 -1.06 -4.43
C ARG A 119 2.64 -1.37 -3.89
N TYR A 120 2.74 -1.40 -2.57
CA TYR A 120 3.97 -1.66 -1.83
C TYR A 120 3.96 -3.08 -1.27
N PHE A 121 5.14 -3.72 -1.31
CA PHE A 121 5.39 -5.01 -0.69
C PHE A 121 6.47 -4.80 0.37
N LEU A 122 6.08 -4.96 1.64
CA LEU A 122 6.92 -4.69 2.81
C LEU A 122 7.20 -5.96 3.58
N LEU A 123 8.46 -6.17 3.99
CA LEU A 123 8.80 -7.13 5.03
C LEU A 123 8.89 -6.39 6.36
N LEU A 124 7.93 -6.66 7.25
CA LEU A 124 7.82 -6.03 8.56
C LEU A 124 8.21 -7.00 9.68
N PRO A 125 9.09 -6.59 10.62
CA PRO A 125 9.27 -7.33 11.88
C PRO A 125 8.02 -7.16 12.78
N THR A 126 8.09 -7.61 14.03
CA THR A 126 7.08 -7.25 15.04
C THR A 126 7.21 -5.76 15.34
N CYS A 127 6.25 -4.95 14.89
CA CYS A 127 6.32 -3.50 14.94
C CYS A 127 4.97 -2.82 14.69
N ARG A 128 4.99 -1.48 14.77
CA ARG A 128 3.97 -0.61 14.20
C ARG A 128 4.58 0.22 13.08
N ALA A 129 3.91 0.23 11.93
CA ALA A 129 4.24 1.07 10.80
C ALA A 129 3.05 2.00 10.49
N ILE A 130 3.34 3.21 10.02
CA ILE A 130 2.35 4.19 9.59
C ILE A 130 2.49 4.34 8.08
N VAL A 131 1.43 4.00 7.37
CA VAL A 131 1.32 4.18 5.92
C VAL A 131 0.10 5.02 5.60
N PHE A 132 0.02 5.49 4.37
CA PHE A 132 -1.07 6.35 3.93
C PHE A 132 -1.75 5.76 2.71
N ARG A 133 -3.06 5.95 2.64
CA ARG A 133 -3.86 5.66 1.45
C ARG A 133 -4.63 6.89 1.02
N TYR A 134 -5.00 6.96 -0.24
CA TYR A 134 -5.94 7.96 -0.71
C TYR A 134 -7.38 7.54 -0.38
N ARG A 135 -8.20 8.49 0.09
CA ARG A 135 -9.65 8.29 0.21
C ARG A 135 -10.27 8.31 -1.19
N PRO A 136 -11.12 7.32 -1.57
CA PRO A 136 -11.66 7.20 -2.92
C PRO A 136 -12.36 8.45 -3.49
N ARG A 137 -13.02 9.23 -2.64
CA ARG A 137 -13.85 10.37 -3.08
C ARG A 137 -13.13 11.71 -3.14
N SER A 138 -12.03 11.87 -2.41
CA SER A 138 -11.38 13.18 -2.22
C SER A 138 -9.89 13.16 -2.53
N LEU A 139 -9.30 11.98 -2.76
CA LEU A 139 -7.84 11.76 -2.77
C LEU A 139 -7.14 12.34 -1.53
N SER A 140 -7.87 12.51 -0.42
CA SER A 140 -7.27 12.96 0.83
C SER A 140 -6.46 11.83 1.45
N PRO A 141 -5.25 12.09 1.96
CA PRO A 141 -4.47 11.08 2.64
C PRO A 141 -5.21 10.62 3.90
N GLN A 142 -5.23 9.31 4.13
CA GLN A 142 -5.74 8.69 5.34
C GLN A 142 -4.62 7.85 5.94
N GLY A 143 -4.26 8.16 7.19
CA GLY A 143 -3.30 7.39 7.95
C GLY A 143 -3.82 5.99 8.28
N VAL A 144 -2.94 5.01 8.15
CA VAL A 144 -3.20 3.61 8.46
C VAL A 144 -2.06 3.09 9.29
N VAL A 145 -2.36 2.64 10.51
CA VAL A 145 -1.39 1.95 11.35
C VAL A 145 -1.46 0.46 11.02
N ILE A 146 -0.35 -0.08 10.52
CA ILE A 146 -0.13 -1.50 10.36
C ILE A 146 0.56 -1.99 11.62
N GLU A 147 -0.12 -2.83 12.39
CA GLU A 147 0.44 -3.44 13.59
C GLU A 147 0.71 -4.92 13.32
N VAL A 148 1.98 -5.31 13.47
CA VAL A 148 2.45 -6.70 13.34
C VAL A 148 2.85 -7.19 14.72
N ASP A 149 2.14 -8.18 15.26
CA ASP A 149 2.46 -8.81 16.53
C ASP A 149 2.28 -10.32 16.45
N LYS A 150 3.33 -11.09 16.78
CA LYS A 150 3.32 -12.56 16.83
C LYS A 150 2.68 -13.21 15.60
N GLY A 151 3.01 -12.70 14.41
CA GLY A 151 2.51 -13.21 13.13
C GLY A 151 1.05 -12.84 12.81
N ARG A 152 0.42 -11.97 13.61
CA ARG A 152 -0.88 -11.35 13.34
C ARG A 152 -0.67 -9.94 12.83
N VAL A 153 -1.47 -9.53 11.86
CA VAL A 153 -1.46 -8.16 11.33
C VAL A 153 -2.82 -7.52 11.52
N ARG A 154 -2.83 -6.28 12.00
CA ARG A 154 -4.02 -5.43 12.09
C ARG A 154 -3.80 -4.15 11.29
N PHE A 155 -4.84 -3.74 10.58
CA PHE A 155 -4.89 -2.46 9.88
C PHE A 155 -5.85 -1.54 10.62
N LEU A 156 -5.31 -0.51 11.26
CA LEU A 156 -6.09 0.47 12.03
C LEU A 156 -6.13 1.77 11.22
N THR A 157 -7.29 2.12 10.69
CA THR A 157 -7.47 3.38 9.97
C THR A 157 -7.70 4.51 10.97
N THR A 158 -7.02 5.64 10.79
CA THR A 158 -7.30 6.82 11.60
C THR A 158 -8.50 7.56 11.01
N THR A 159 -9.50 7.81 11.85
CA THR A 159 -10.61 8.71 11.58
C THR A 159 -10.32 10.04 12.28
N TYR A 160 -9.61 10.92 11.59
CA TYR A 160 -9.60 12.35 11.87
C TYR A 160 -10.41 13.07 10.79
#